data_AF-A0A7J5WSN3-F1
#
_entry.id   AF-A0A7J5WSN3-F1
#
_cell.length_a   1.000
_cell.length_b   1.000
_cell.length_c   1.000
_cell.angle_alpha   90.00
_cell.angle_beta   90.00
_cell.angle_gamma   90.00
#
_symmetry.space_group_name_H-M   'P 1'
#
loop_
_entity.id
_entity.type
_entity.pdbx_description
1 polymer ?
#
loop_
_entity_poly.entity_id
_entity_poly.type
_entity_poly.pdbx_seq_one_letter_code
_entity_poly.pdbx_strand_id
1 'polypeptide(L)' 'MGRAAQVDAGARSGTTSKESAEIKRLKAENKLLREDVAILKAATTFFAGELDPRNRRS' A
#
# COMPACT_ATOMS: atom_id res chain seq x y z
N MET A 1 -2.07 29.11 33.21
CA MET A 1 -1.22 28.20 32.41
C MET A 1 -1.11 26.88 33.16
N GLY A 2 -1.49 25.70 32.70
CA GLY A 2 -2.13 25.23 31.47
C GLY A 2 -2.26 23.71 31.66
N ARG A 3 -3.46 23.25 31.99
CA ARG A 3 -3.78 21.87 32.44
C ARG A 3 -3.79 20.83 31.30
N ALA A 4 -3.11 21.13 30.18
CA ALA A 4 -3.22 20.41 28.92
C ALA A 4 -2.07 19.40 28.66
N ALA A 5 -0.96 19.48 29.40
CA ALA A 5 0.22 18.66 29.12
C ALA A 5 0.16 17.24 29.72
N GLN A 6 -0.73 16.97 30.68
CA GLN A 6 -0.77 15.68 31.39
C GLN A 6 -1.82 14.69 30.85
N VAL A 7 -2.84 15.17 30.12
CA VAL A 7 -3.87 14.29 29.53
C VAL A 7 -3.35 13.57 28.28
N ASP A 8 -2.31 14.12 27.65
CA ASP A 8 -1.78 13.61 26.38
C ASP A 8 -0.91 12.35 26.51
N ALA A 9 -0.26 12.18 27.66
CA ALA A 9 0.73 11.11 27.86
C ALA A 9 0.10 9.76 28.28
N GLY A 10 -1.05 9.79 28.96
CA GLY A 10 -1.69 8.58 29.53
C GLY A 10 -2.73 7.91 28.62
N ALA A 11 -3.38 8.67 27.73
CA ALA A 11 -4.40 8.14 26.80
C ALA A 11 -3.82 7.71 25.44
N ARG A 12 -2.64 8.23 25.05
CA ARG A 12 -2.04 7.95 23.74
C ARG A 12 -1.21 6.68 23.68
N SER A 13 -0.50 6.26 24.73
CA SER A 13 0.43 5.13 24.64
C SER A 13 -0.24 3.81 24.22
N GLY A 14 -1.46 3.52 24.71
CA GLY A 14 -2.25 2.34 24.31
C GLY A 14 -2.89 2.45 22.92
N THR A 15 -3.29 3.65 22.52
CA THR A 15 -3.91 3.94 21.22
C THR A 15 -2.86 3.95 20.11
N THR A 16 -1.74 4.64 20.33
CA THR A 16 -0.59 4.72 19.42
C THR A 16 0.04 3.36 19.15
N SER A 17 0.07 2.43 20.11
CA SER A 17 0.60 1.08 19.86
C SER A 17 -0.28 0.27 18.90
N LYS A 18 -1.61 0.31 19.10
CA LYS A 18 -2.58 -0.32 18.20
C LYS A 18 -2.60 0.35 16.83
N GLU A 19 -2.59 1.68 16.79
CA GLU A 19 -2.50 2.46 15.54
C GLU A 19 -1.19 2.17 14.80
N SER A 20 -0.06 2.05 15.51
CA SER A 20 1.24 1.71 14.90
C SER A 20 1.26 0.29 14.36
N ALA A 21 0.65 -0.67 15.06
CA ALA A 21 0.50 -2.04 14.59
C ALA A 21 -0.36 -2.10 13.32
N GLU A 22 -1.46 -1.36 13.30
CA GLU A 22 -2.35 -1.27 12.14
C GLU A 22 -1.67 -0.57 10.95
N ILE A 23 -0.93 0.52 11.18
CA ILE A 23 -0.14 1.18 10.12
C ILE A 23 0.91 0.22 9.52
N LYS A 24 1.56 -0.61 10.34
CA LYS A 24 2.52 -1.62 9.85
C LYS A 24 1.82 -2.67 9.00
N ARG A 25 0.67 -3.17 9.45
CA ARG A 25 -0.16 -4.12 8.70
C ARG A 25 -0.58 -3.55 7.36
N LEU A 26 -1.17 -2.36 7.36
CA LEU A 26 -1.62 -1.66 6.15
C LEU A 26 -0.46 -1.38 5.18
N LYS A 27 0.72 -1.01 5.69
CA LYS A 27 1.92 -0.83 4.84
C LYS A 27 2.37 -2.14 4.18
N ALA A 28 2.33 -3.26 4.90
CA ALA A 28 2.66 -4.57 4.34
C ALA A 28 1.65 -4.98 3.26
N GLU A 29 0.36 -4.82 3.54
CA GLU A 29 -0.70 -5.11 2.56
C GLU A 29 -0.61 -4.21 1.33
N ASN A 30 -0.38 -2.91 1.51
CA ASN A 30 -0.23 -1.98 0.39
C ASN A 30 0.99 -2.33 -0.48
N LYS A 31 2.08 -2.83 0.13
CA LYS A 31 3.25 -3.30 -0.61
C LYS A 31 2.88 -4.49 -1.51
N LEU A 32 2.22 -5.51 -0.93
CA LEU A 32 1.79 -6.70 -1.68
C LEU A 32 0.83 -6.32 -2.82
N LEU A 33 -0.17 -5.48 -2.54
CA LEU A 33 -1.12 -5.01 -3.56
C LEU A 33 -0.43 -4.27 -4.70
N ARG A 34 0.62 -3.49 -4.41
CA ARG A 34 1.40 -2.81 -5.47
C ARG A 34 2.20 -3.78 -6.32
N GLU A 35 2.75 -4.83 -5.72
CA GLU A 35 3.46 -5.89 -6.44
C GLU A 35 2.49 -6.65 -7.36
N ASP A 36 1.32 -7.04 -6.86
CA ASP A 36 0.27 -7.71 -7.65
C ASP A 36 -0.21 -6.84 -8.82
N VAL A 37 -0.45 -5.55 -8.58
CA VAL A 37 -0.84 -4.59 -9.62
C VAL A 37 0.28 -4.44 -10.66
N ALA A 38 1.55 -4.45 -10.26
CA ALA A 38 2.67 -4.36 -11.19
C ALA A 38 2.75 -5.61 -12.08
N ILE A 39 2.57 -6.80 -11.51
CA ILE A 39 2.54 -8.07 -12.25
C ILE A 39 1.37 -8.08 -13.24
N LEU A 40 0.17 -7.70 -12.79
CA LEU A 40 -1.01 -7.64 -13.65
C LEU A 40 -0.80 -6.67 -14.81
N LYS A 41 -0.26 -5.47 -14.54
CA LYS A 41 0.05 -4.50 -15.60
C LYS A 41 1.05 -5.08 -16.60
N ALA A 42 2.15 -5.69 -16.14
CA ALA A 42 3.13 -6.31 -17.01
C ALA A 42 2.51 -7.41 -17.90
N ALA A 43 1.68 -8.28 -17.33
CA ALA A 43 0.95 -9.30 -18.08
C ALA A 43 0.02 -8.68 -19.13
N THR A 44 -0.77 -7.66 -18.76
CA THR A 44 -1.68 -7.00 -19.70
C THR A 44 -0.93 -6.33 -20.85
N THR A 45 0.22 -5.70 -20.59
CA THR A 45 1.06 -5.09 -21.64
C THR A 45 1.64 -6.14 -22.58
N PHE A 46 2.14 -7.26 -22.03
CA PHE A 46 2.67 -8.36 -22.82
C PHE A 46 1.60 -8.92 -23.79
N PHE A 47 0.42 -9.27 -23.26
CA PHE A 47 -0.65 -9.82 -24.10
C PHE A 47 -1.24 -8.80 -25.08
N ALA A 48 -1.31 -7.51 -24.71
CA ALA A 48 -1.74 -6.46 -25.64
C ALA A 48 -0.78 -6.33 -26.85
N GLY A 49 0.52 -6.53 -26.64
CA GLY A 49 1.52 -6.54 -27.73
C GLY A 49 1.41 -7.75 -28.64
N GLU A 50 1.18 -8.94 -28.07
CA GLU A 50 0.97 -10.20 -28.83
C GLU A 50 -0.32 -10.18 -29.67
N LEU A 51 -1.33 -9.42 -29.23
CA LEU A 51 -2.59 -9.25 -29.93
C LEU A 51 -2.57 -8.11 -30.98
N ASP A 52 -1.47 -7.34 -31.11
CA ASP A 52 -1.39 -6.30 -32.14
C ASP A 52 -1.18 -6.95 -33.53
N PRO A 53 -2.16 -6.86 -34.45
CA PRO A 53 -2.05 -7.45 -35.78
C PRO A 53 -0.92 -6.83 -36.63
N ARG A 54 -0.35 -5.70 -36.22
CA ARG A 54 0.82 -5.07 -36.87
C ARG A 54 2.12 -5.82 -36.59
N ASN A 55 2.20 -6.62 -35.52
CA ASN A 55 3.40 -7.39 -35.19
C ASN A 55 3.51 -8.72 -35.98
N ARG A 56 2.45 -9.13 -36.71
CA ARG A 56 2.43 -10.36 -37.54
C ARG A 56 3.06 -10.23 -38.93
N ARG A 57 3.56 -9.05 -39.32
CA ARG A 57 4.02 -8.76 -40.70
C ARG A 57 5.48 -8.30 -40.80
N SER A 58 6.31 -8.60 -39.80
CA SER A 58 7.78 -8.51 -39.92
C SER A 58 8.41 -9.87 -40.18
#